data_AF-A0A9E5TPN7-F1
#
_entry.id   AF-A0A9E5TPN7-F1
#
_cell.length_a   1.000
_cell.length_b   1.000
_cell.length_c   1.000
_cell.angle_alpha   90.00
_cell.angle_beta   90.00
_cell.angle_gamma   90.00
#
_symmetry.space_group_name_H-M   'P 1'
#
loop_
_entity.id
_entity.type
_entity.pdbx_description
1 polymer ?
#
loop_
_entity_poly.entity_id
_entity_poly.type
_entity_poly.pdbx_seq_one_letter_code
_entity_poly.pdbx_strand_id
1 'polypeptide(L)'
;MPDPSINVQGTPNPHAAKFTVNRTLVEGGPSRSYFDSEAAAGDGLATALFEVDGVVSLLIAEDFITVTKAESADWETLVPQIENAIKEALS
;
A
#
# COMPACT_ATOMS: atom_id res chain seq x y z
N MET A 1 -20.37 -10.64 3.50
CA MET A 1 -19.07 -10.54 4.18
C MET A 1 -18.82 -9.05 4.37
N PRO A 2 -18.36 -8.58 5.56
CA PRO A 2 -17.98 -7.18 5.68
C PRO A 2 -16.78 -6.92 4.77
N ASP A 3 -16.86 -5.89 3.94
CA ASP A 3 -15.75 -5.41 3.13
C ASP A 3 -14.53 -5.16 4.03
N PRO A 4 -13.30 -5.42 3.55
CA PRO A 4 -12.11 -5.09 4.31
C PRO A 4 -12.09 -3.59 4.58
N SER A 5 -12.18 -3.20 5.85
CA SER A 5 -12.09 -1.81 6.28
C SER A 5 -10.64 -1.34 6.16
N ILE A 6 -10.40 -0.44 5.21
CA ILE A 6 -9.11 0.22 5.00
C ILE A 6 -9.19 1.61 5.65
N ASN A 7 -8.23 1.93 6.52
CA ASN A 7 -8.13 3.20 7.20
C ASN A 7 -6.87 3.93 6.73
N VAL A 8 -7.05 5.09 6.11
CA VAL A 8 -5.95 5.94 5.65
C VAL A 8 -5.64 6.97 6.72
N GLN A 9 -4.46 6.88 7.32
CA GLN A 9 -3.91 7.88 8.23
C GLN A 9 -2.82 8.67 7.53
N GLY A 10 -3.00 9.98 7.43
CA GLY A 10 -1.94 10.88 7.03
C GLY A 10 -0.81 10.85 8.04
N THR A 11 0.43 10.69 7.58
CA THR A 11 1.61 10.94 8.42
C THR A 11 1.91 12.45 8.38
N PRO A 12 2.74 13.01 9.29
CA PRO A 12 3.20 14.39 9.17
C PRO A 12 3.96 14.68 7.86
N ASN A 13 4.33 13.64 7.09
CA ASN A 13 4.87 13.79 5.75
C ASN A 13 3.73 13.79 4.71
N PRO A 14 3.51 14.89 3.97
CA PRO A 14 2.45 14.96 2.95
C PRO A 14 2.63 13.97 1.79
N HIS A 15 3.84 13.43 1.63
CA HIS A 15 4.17 12.43 0.63
C HIS A 15 4.01 11.00 1.13
N ALA A 16 3.72 10.77 2.42
CA ALA A 16 3.55 9.43 2.97
C ALA A 16 2.22 9.28 3.72
N ALA A 17 1.48 8.23 3.38
CA ALA A 17 0.24 7.87 4.05
C ALA A 17 0.30 6.42 4.51
N LYS A 18 -0.25 6.17 5.70
CA LYS A 18 -0.35 4.85 6.30
C LYS A 18 -1.76 4.30 6.08
N PHE A 19 -1.85 3.21 5.35
CA PHE A 19 -3.07 2.46 5.08
C PHE A 19 -3.12 1.26 6.03
N THR A 20 -3.94 1.35 7.07
CA THR A 20 -4.13 0.26 8.03
C THR A 20 -5.32 -0.57 7.58
N VAL A 21 -5.16 -1.89 7.56
CA VAL A 21 -6.20 -2.80 7.07
C VAL A 21 -6.58 -3.73 8.22
N ASN A 22 -7.87 -3.95 8.44
CA ASN A 22 -8.33 -4.87 9.49
C ASN A 22 -8.22 -6.35 9.08
N ARG A 23 -7.18 -6.70 8.32
CA ARG A 23 -6.88 -8.03 7.79
C ARG A 23 -5.36 -8.21 7.78
N THR A 24 -4.92 -9.45 7.94
CA THR A 24 -3.52 -9.82 7.77
C THR A 24 -3.15 -9.72 6.29
N LEU A 25 -2.25 -8.80 5.96
CA LEU A 25 -1.74 -8.56 4.61
C LEU A 25 -0.54 -9.47 4.31
N VAL A 26 0.27 -9.73 5.32
CA VAL A 26 1.44 -10.61 5.24
C VAL A 26 1.26 -11.73 6.25
N GLU A 27 0.94 -12.93 5.78
CA GLU A 27 0.86 -14.09 6.67
C GLU A 27 2.28 -14.50 7.14
N GLY A 28 2.57 -14.22 8.41
CA GLY A 28 3.70 -14.83 9.14
C GLY A 28 5.10 -14.29 8.81
N GLY A 29 5.24 -13.02 8.41
CA GLY A 29 6.53 -12.44 8.03
C GLY A 29 6.82 -11.05 8.62
N PRO A 30 8.11 -10.66 8.75
CA PRO A 30 8.49 -9.30 9.13
C PRO A 30 8.07 -8.29 8.06
N SER A 31 7.90 -7.03 8.45
CA SER A 31 7.57 -5.92 7.53
C SER A 31 8.57 -5.84 6.38
N ARG A 32 8.06 -5.73 5.15
CA ARG A 32 8.84 -5.64 3.92
C ARG A 32 8.79 -4.22 3.38
N SER A 33 9.94 -3.65 3.06
CA SER A 33 10.04 -2.34 2.43
C SER A 33 10.56 -2.50 1.01
N TYR A 34 9.90 -1.83 0.07
CA TYR A 34 10.19 -1.84 -1.34
C TYR A 34 10.40 -0.40 -1.82
N PHE A 35 11.50 -0.18 -2.51
CA PHE A 35 11.85 1.14 -3.05
C PHE A 35 11.66 1.22 -4.57
N ASP A 36 11.47 0.07 -5.22
CA ASP A 36 11.34 -0.05 -6.67
C ASP A 36 10.42 -1.22 -7.03
N SER A 37 9.83 -1.18 -8.23
CA SER A 37 8.98 -2.24 -8.76
C SER A 37 9.72 -3.58 -8.89
N GLU A 38 11.02 -3.56 -9.18
CA GLU A 38 11.84 -4.77 -9.30
C GLU A 38 12.01 -5.47 -7.94
N ALA A 39 12.16 -4.71 -6.85
CA ALA A 39 12.17 -5.27 -5.51
C ALA A 39 10.80 -5.85 -5.14
N ALA A 40 9.72 -5.22 -5.61
CA ALA A 40 8.34 -5.64 -5.38
C ALA A 40 7.91 -6.85 -6.21
N ALA A 41 8.65 -7.25 -7.25
CA ALA A 41 8.27 -8.32 -8.17
C ALA A 41 8.03 -9.70 -7.50
N GLY A 42 8.58 -9.92 -6.30
CA GLY A 42 8.34 -11.12 -5.51
C GLY A 42 7.06 -11.10 -4.66
N ASP A 43 6.33 -9.97 -4.66
CA ASP A 43 5.18 -9.71 -3.80
C ASP A 43 4.05 -9.10 -4.63
N GLY A 44 2.97 -9.88 -4.83
CA GLY A 44 1.87 -9.48 -5.71
C GLY A 44 1.18 -8.19 -5.26
N LEU A 45 1.07 -7.98 -3.93
CA LEU A 45 0.50 -6.77 -3.37
C LEU A 45 1.42 -5.56 -3.62
N ALA A 46 2.73 -5.70 -3.37
CA ALA A 46 3.67 -4.62 -3.64
C ALA A 46 3.71 -4.25 -5.13
N THR A 47 3.68 -5.25 -6.02
CA THR A 47 3.68 -5.05 -7.47
C THR A 47 2.44 -4.26 -7.90
N ALA A 48 1.25 -4.68 -7.48
CA ALA A 48 0.00 -4.00 -7.80
C ALA A 48 -0.03 -2.54 -7.30
N LEU A 49 0.59 -2.28 -6.14
CA LEU A 49 0.73 -0.92 -5.61
C LEU A 49 1.75 -0.08 -6.40
N PHE A 50 2.83 -0.68 -6.90
CA PHE A 50 3.79 0.01 -7.79
C PHE A 50 3.25 0.26 -9.21
N GLU A 51 2.24 -0.49 -9.65
CA GLU A 51 1.52 -0.17 -10.90
C GLU A 51 0.73 1.14 -10.81
N VAL A 52 0.47 1.63 -9.60
CA VAL A 52 -0.18 2.91 -9.38
C VAL A 52 0.81 4.04 -9.70
N ASP A 53 0.51 4.79 -10.76
CA ASP A 53 1.36 5.90 -11.21
C ASP A 53 1.51 6.95 -10.11
N GLY A 54 2.75 7.19 -9.69
CA GLY A 54 3.07 8.11 -8.60
C GLY A 54 3.45 7.45 -7.29
N VAL A 55 3.46 6.12 -7.16
CA VAL A 55 4.06 5.43 -6.00
C VAL A 55 5.58 5.39 -6.14
N VAL A 56 6.28 5.83 -5.10
CA VAL A 56 7.76 5.89 -5.06
C VAL A 56 8.33 4.79 -4.16
N SER A 57 7.72 4.55 -3.01
CA SER A 57 8.14 3.46 -2.12
C SER A 57 6.98 2.94 -1.29
N LEU A 58 7.11 1.70 -0.85
CA LEU A 58 6.10 0.98 -0.11
C LEU A 58 6.75 0.32 1.10
N LEU A 59 6.05 0.34 2.23
CA LEU A 59 6.42 -0.43 3.42
C LEU A 59 5.19 -1.21 3.83
N ILE A 60 5.22 -2.51 3.61
CA ILE A 60 4.14 -3.44 3.90
C ILE A 60 4.47 -4.13 5.22
N ALA A 61 3.61 -3.97 6.21
CA ALA A 61 3.64 -4.67 7.48
C ALA A 61 2.49 -5.69 7.57
N GLU A 62 2.40 -6.39 8.70
CA GLU A 62 1.40 -7.44 8.91
C GLU A 62 -0.04 -6.92 8.78
N ASP A 63 -0.32 -5.73 9.31
CA ASP A 63 -1.65 -5.12 9.41
C ASP A 63 -1.75 -3.71 8.79
N PHE A 64 -0.65 -3.16 8.26
CA PHE A 64 -0.66 -1.84 7.63
C PHE A 64 0.37 -1.71 6.51
N ILE A 65 0.14 -0.74 5.61
CA ILE A 65 1.00 -0.41 4.49
C ILE A 65 1.27 1.09 4.52
N THR A 66 2.52 1.50 4.60
CA THR A 66 2.91 2.88 4.35
C THR A 66 3.25 3.03 2.89
N VAL A 67 2.52 3.90 2.20
CA VAL A 67 2.78 4.25 0.81
C VAL A 67 3.42 5.62 0.79
N THR A 68 4.53 5.74 0.07
CA THR A 68 5.15 7.02 -0.25
C THR A 68 4.86 7.33 -1.70
N LYS A 69 4.23 8.48 -1.95
CA LYS A 69 3.95 8.97 -3.29
C LYS A 69 4.97 10.01 -3.74
N ALA A 70 5.02 10.24 -5.05
CA ALA A 70 5.77 11.33 -5.66
C ALA A 70 5.12 12.68 -5.35
N GLU A 71 5.91 13.76 -5.48
CA GLU A 71 5.39 15.13 -5.36
C GLU A 71 4.31 15.43 -6.40
N SER A 72 4.44 14.87 -7.61
CA SER A 72 3.52 15.07 -8.72
C SER A 72 2.23 14.24 -8.67
N ALA A 73 2.08 13.35 -7.67
CA ALA A 73 0.94 12.43 -7.57
C ALA A 73 -0.10 12.91 -6.56
N ASP A 74 -1.37 12.54 -6.74
CA ASP A 74 -2.47 13.00 -5.89
C ASP A 74 -3.07 11.87 -5.05
N TRP A 75 -3.24 12.10 -3.74
CA TRP A 75 -3.85 11.08 -2.87
C TRP A 75 -5.30 10.76 -3.27
N GLU A 76 -6.05 11.72 -3.85
CA GLU A 76 -7.42 11.49 -4.32
C GLU A 76 -7.52 10.40 -5.40
N THR A 77 -6.49 10.23 -6.23
CA THR A 77 -6.45 9.20 -7.27
C THR A 77 -5.70 7.94 -6.82
N LEU A 78 -4.72 8.10 -5.92
CA LEU A 78 -3.94 6.99 -5.37
C LEU A 78 -4.75 6.15 -4.38
N VAL A 79 -5.49 6.78 -3.47
CA VAL A 79 -6.26 6.10 -2.41
C VAL A 79 -7.19 5.02 -3.00
N PRO A 80 -8.09 5.31 -3.96
CA PRO A 80 -8.98 4.27 -4.49
C PRO A 80 -8.24 3.14 -5.21
N GLN A 81 -7.10 3.43 -5.86
CA GLN A 81 -6.28 2.41 -6.53
C GLN A 81 -5.56 1.50 -5.52
N ILE A 82 -4.97 2.10 -4.49
CA ILE A 82 -4.32 1.38 -3.38
C ILE A 82 -5.33 0.51 -2.65
N GLU A 83 -6.52 1.06 -2.35
CA GLU A 83 -7.59 0.30 -1.73
C GLU A 83 -8.03 -0.89 -2.57
N ASN A 84 -8.12 -0.73 -3.89
CA ASN A 84 -8.47 -1.82 -4.79
C ASN A 84 -7.37 -2.89 -4.86
N ALA A 85 -6.10 -2.49 -4.97
CA ALA A 85 -4.97 -3.41 -4.96
C ALA A 85 -4.91 -4.24 -3.67
N ILE A 86 -5.15 -3.61 -2.52
CA ILE A 86 -5.24 -4.29 -1.22
C ILE A 86 -6.44 -5.25 -1.18
N LYS A 87 -7.60 -4.83 -1.68
CA LYS A 87 -8.80 -5.68 -1.73
C LYS A 87 -8.60 -6.92 -2.59
N GLU A 88 -8.00 -6.77 -3.77
CA GLU A 88 -7.71 -7.86 -4.69
C GLU A 88 -6.73 -8.87 -4.07
N ALA A 89 -5.71 -8.38 -3.36
CA ALA A 89 -4.76 -9.25 -2.67
C ALA A 89 -5.36 -10.00 -1.46
N LEU A 90 -6.45 -9.49 -0.89
CA LEU A 90 -7.18 -10.09 0.24
C LEU A 90 -8.41 -10.90 -0.18
N SER A 91 -8.76 -10.89 -1.48
CA SER A 91 -9.89 -11.63 -2.05
C SER A 91 -9.54 -13.08 -2.35
#